data_AF-A0A0G1RL95-F1
#
_entry.id   AF-A0A0G1RL95-F1
#
_cell.length_a   1.000
_cell.length_b   1.000
_cell.length_c   1.000
_cell.angle_alpha   90.00
_cell.angle_beta   90.00
_cell.angle_gamma   90.00
#
_symmetry.space_group_name_H-M   'P 1'
#
loop_
_entity.id
_entity.type
_entity.pdbx_description
1 polymer ?
#
loop_
_entity_poly.entity_id
_entity_poly.type
_entity_poly.pdbx_seq_one_letter_code
_entity_poly.pdbx_strand_id
1 'polypeptide(L)'
;MTSGEKTEQILLGIDFGETNIGLAFGRNNLVSPMKIVSGKNVDAAIADVTRVVLENKVTKVVVGLPVDYTGKETPASIRVRQFVNMLKVYVKVPIVFVSEYDSTKQSLNTAIEAGASRKRRRSVDDISAAVILKTYFDEG
;
A
#
# COMPACT_ATOMS: atom_id res chain seq x y z
N MET A 1 -36.42 4.74 -11.42
CA MET A 1 -35.89 3.37 -11.29
C MET A 1 -34.42 3.49 -10.95
N THR A 2 -34.08 3.01 -9.76
CA THR A 2 -32.75 2.78 -9.18
C THR A 2 -31.73 3.92 -9.26
N SER A 3 -31.78 4.79 -8.26
CA SER A 3 -30.61 5.48 -7.72
C SER A 3 -29.50 4.44 -7.56
N GLY A 4 -28.44 4.52 -8.37
CA GLY A 4 -27.31 3.60 -8.26
C GLY A 4 -26.76 3.67 -6.85
N GLU A 5 -26.85 2.57 -6.10
CA GLU A 5 -26.19 2.46 -4.81
C GLU A 5 -24.71 2.76 -5.03
N LYS A 6 -24.21 3.86 -4.47
CA LYS A 6 -22.76 4.08 -4.39
C LYS A 6 -22.20 2.95 -3.53
N THR A 7 -21.64 1.94 -4.18
CA THR A 7 -20.99 0.82 -3.48
C THR A 7 -19.92 1.40 -2.57
N GLU A 8 -19.99 1.06 -1.29
CA GLU A 8 -19.03 1.53 -0.30
C GLU A 8 -17.61 1.11 -0.70
N GLN A 9 -16.69 2.07 -0.73
CA GLN A 9 -15.29 1.80 -1.05
C GLN A 9 -14.57 1.42 0.25
N ILE A 10 -14.32 0.13 0.42
CA ILE A 10 -13.52 -0.42 1.51
C ILE A 10 -12.22 -0.92 0.91
N LEU A 11 -11.14 -0.17 1.12
CA LEU A 11 -9.87 -0.39 0.44
C LEU A 11 -8.79 -0.82 1.41
N LEU A 12 -7.88 -1.68 0.95
CA LEU A 12 -6.64 -2.01 1.65
C LEU A 12 -5.46 -1.45 0.87
N GLY A 13 -4.71 -0.54 1.48
CA GLY A 13 -3.42 -0.06 0.99
C GLY A 13 -2.29 -0.99 1.43
N ILE A 14 -1.36 -1.27 0.53
CA ILE A 14 -0.17 -2.08 0.79
C ILE A 14 1.07 -1.33 0.32
N ASP A 15 2.03 -1.16 1.22
CA ASP A 15 3.41 -0.81 0.90
C ASP A 15 4.28 -2.06 1.09
N PHE A 16 4.86 -2.58 0.01
CA PHE A 16 5.66 -3.80 0.07
C PHE A 16 7.14 -3.47 0.21
N GLY A 17 7.68 -3.77 1.39
CA GLY A 17 9.12 -3.86 1.64
C GLY A 17 9.57 -5.29 1.93
N GLU A 18 10.79 -5.64 1.53
CA GLU A 18 11.35 -7.00 1.70
C GLU A 18 11.39 -7.45 3.17
N THR A 19 11.53 -6.51 4.10
CA THR A 19 11.53 -6.81 5.55
C THR A 19 10.17 -6.61 6.19
N ASN A 20 9.44 -5.57 5.79
CA ASN A 20 8.21 -5.12 6.39
C ASN A 20 7.22 -4.75 5.29
N ILE A 21 5.98 -5.18 5.43
CA ILE A 21 4.88 -4.82 4.55
C ILE A 21 3.90 -3.99 5.36
N GLY A 22 3.78 -2.71 5.02
CA GLY A 22 2.83 -1.80 5.65
C GLY A 22 1.43 -2.01 5.10
N LEU A 23 0.43 -2.02 5.97
CA LEU A 23 -0.98 -2.09 5.61
C LEU A 23 -1.72 -0.85 6.11
N ALA A 24 -2.63 -0.33 5.28
CA ALA A 24 -3.53 0.76 5.64
C ALA A 24 -4.96 0.44 5.21
N PHE A 25 -5.92 0.88 6.01
CA PHE A 25 -7.34 0.67 5.74
C PHE A 25 -7.99 1.99 5.28
N GLY A 26 -8.85 1.89 4.28
CA GLY A 26 -9.56 3.02 3.69
C GLY A 26 -11.06 2.78 3.64
N ARG A 27 -11.85 3.75 4.07
CA ARG A 27 -13.32 3.72 3.94
C ARG A 27 -13.84 5.10 3.56
N ASN A 28 -14.49 5.21 2.40
CA ASN A 28 -15.10 6.47 1.93
C ASN A 28 -14.13 7.67 2.01
N ASN A 29 -12.90 7.52 1.49
CA ASN A 29 -11.81 8.52 1.52
C ASN A 29 -11.19 8.80 2.91
N LEU A 30 -11.66 8.16 3.98
CA LEU A 30 -10.95 8.16 5.27
C LEU A 30 -9.90 7.04 5.26
N VAL A 31 -8.65 7.38 5.50
CA VAL A 31 -7.52 6.43 5.49
C VAL A 31 -6.83 6.42 6.85
N SER A 32 -6.50 5.23 7.35
CA SER A 32 -5.68 5.06 8.54
C SER A 32 -4.63 3.95 8.35
N PRO A 33 -3.41 4.12 8.88
CA PRO A 33 -2.46 3.01 9.03
C PRO A 33 -3.11 1.89 9.87
N MET A 34 -2.87 0.64 9.50
CA MET A 34 -3.48 -0.51 10.16
C MET A 34 -2.45 -1.31 10.96
N LYS A 35 -1.51 -1.97 10.27
CA LYS A 35 -0.47 -2.79 10.90
C LYS A 35 0.68 -3.00 9.93
N ILE A 36 1.81 -3.46 10.45
CA ILE A 36 2.95 -3.95 9.67
C ILE A 36 3.01 -5.46 9.81
N VAL A 37 3.15 -6.16 8.69
CA VAL A 37 3.40 -7.61 8.65
C VAL A 37 4.83 -7.86 8.18
N SER A 38 5.41 -9.00 8.56
CA SER A 38 6.79 -9.30 8.17
C SER A 38 6.85 -9.70 6.70
N GLY A 39 7.67 -9.00 5.90
CA GLY A 39 7.95 -9.36 4.51
C GLY A 39 8.95 -10.52 4.37
N LYS A 40 9.64 -10.91 5.46
CA LYS A 40 10.65 -11.97 5.45
C LYS A 40 10.08 -13.37 5.20
N ASN A 41 8.79 -13.57 5.46
CA ASN A 41 8.08 -14.80 5.15
C ASN A 41 6.87 -14.44 4.28
N VAL A 42 7.01 -14.67 2.98
CA VAL A 42 6.01 -14.27 1.98
C VAL A 42 4.70 -15.02 2.15
N ASP A 43 4.73 -16.32 2.47
CA ASP A 43 3.51 -17.11 2.65
C ASP A 43 2.72 -16.62 3.88
N ALA A 44 3.41 -16.33 4.97
CA ALA A 44 2.79 -15.76 6.16
C ALA A 44 2.20 -14.36 5.88
N ALA A 45 2.92 -13.53 5.14
CA ALA A 45 2.42 -12.22 4.72
C ALA A 45 1.17 -12.33 3.84
N ILE A 46 1.15 -13.24 2.87
CA ILE A 46 -0.02 -13.50 2.01
C ILE A 46 -1.21 -13.96 2.85
N ALA A 47 -1.00 -14.88 3.79
CA ALA A 47 -2.05 -15.34 4.69
C ALA A 47 -2.64 -14.19 5.52
N ASP A 48 -1.78 -13.34 6.08
CA ASP A 48 -2.20 -12.18 6.86
C ASP A 48 -2.97 -11.15 6.03
N VAL A 49 -2.51 -10.83 4.82
CA VAL A 49 -3.21 -9.91 3.91
C VAL A 49 -4.55 -10.50 3.49
N THR A 50 -4.58 -11.78 3.13
CA THR A 50 -5.82 -12.47 2.74
C THR A 50 -6.85 -12.43 3.87
N ARG A 51 -6.42 -12.69 5.10
CA ARG A 51 -7.26 -12.59 6.29
C ARG A 51 -7.83 -11.19 6.47
N VAL A 52 -7.00 -10.15 6.37
CA VAL A 52 -7.43 -8.75 6.47
C VAL A 52 -8.48 -8.42 5.39
N VAL A 53 -8.25 -8.85 4.15
CA VAL A 53 -9.19 -8.63 3.04
C VAL A 53 -10.56 -9.24 3.33
N LEU A 54 -10.58 -10.49 3.82
CA LEU A 54 -11.82 -11.21 4.12
C LEU A 54 -12.55 -10.65 5.33
N GLU A 55 -11.85 -10.46 6.46
CA GLU A 55 -12.44 -9.98 7.72
C GLU A 55 -13.05 -8.58 7.57
N ASN A 56 -12.38 -7.70 6.83
CA ASN A 56 -12.80 -6.31 6.68
C ASN A 56 -13.67 -6.09 5.43
N LYS A 57 -14.02 -7.14 4.69
CA LYS A 57 -14.82 -7.06 3.44
C LYS A 57 -14.24 -6.04 2.46
N VAL A 58 -12.92 -6.05 2.31
CA VAL A 58 -12.21 -5.16 1.39
C VAL A 58 -12.71 -5.41 -0.02
N THR A 59 -13.11 -4.35 -0.71
CA THR A 59 -13.65 -4.38 -2.07
C THR A 59 -12.59 -4.17 -3.14
N LYS A 60 -11.39 -3.67 -2.78
CA LYS A 60 -10.23 -3.52 -3.67
C LYS A 60 -8.93 -3.32 -2.86
N VAL A 61 -7.83 -3.85 -3.39
CA VAL A 61 -6.48 -3.65 -2.84
C VAL A 61 -5.70 -2.66 -3.70
N VAL A 62 -5.01 -1.73 -3.06
CA VAL A 62 -4.17 -0.71 -3.68
C VAL A 62 -2.73 -0.95 -3.24
N VAL A 63 -1.81 -1.13 -4.18
CA VAL A 63 -0.41 -1.49 -3.89
C VAL A 63 0.52 -0.42 -4.43
N GLY A 64 1.43 0.05 -3.60
CA GLY A 64 2.51 0.93 -4.01
C GLY A 64 3.42 0.25 -5.04
N LEU A 65 3.75 0.95 -6.12
CA LEU A 65 4.65 0.46 -7.14
C LEU A 65 5.82 1.43 -7.28
N PRO A 66 7.02 1.09 -6.77
CA PRO A 66 8.19 1.93 -6.95
C PRO A 66 8.50 2.00 -8.43
N VAL A 67 8.75 3.18 -8.97
CA VAL A 67 9.16 3.39 -10.37
C VAL A 67 10.29 4.41 -10.41
N ASP A 68 11.08 4.42 -11.47
CA ASP A 68 12.15 5.40 -11.62
C ASP A 68 11.63 6.80 -12.02
N TYR A 69 12.55 7.76 -12.16
CA TYR A 69 12.24 9.14 -12.54
C TYR A 69 11.72 9.30 -14.00
N THR A 70 11.62 8.20 -14.75
CA THR A 70 10.97 8.16 -16.07
C THR A 70 9.66 7.36 -16.04
N GLY A 71 9.24 6.90 -14.86
CA GLY A 71 8.06 6.05 -14.67
C GLY A 71 8.30 4.58 -15.03
N LYS A 72 9.55 4.15 -15.24
CA LYS A 72 9.87 2.77 -15.62
C LYS A 72 10.02 1.86 -14.41
N GLU A 73 9.82 0.57 -14.65
CA GLU A 73 10.00 -0.45 -13.63
C GLU A 73 11.45 -0.58 -13.20
N THR A 74 11.59 -0.91 -11.93
CA THR A 74 12.84 -1.13 -11.21
C THR A 74 12.88 -2.57 -10.69
N PRO A 75 14.04 -3.07 -10.22
CA PRO A 75 14.09 -4.36 -9.52
C PRO A 75 13.11 -4.47 -8.34
N ALA A 76 12.84 -3.36 -7.64
CA ALA A 76 11.86 -3.33 -6.57
C ALA A 76 10.43 -3.52 -7.11
N SER A 77 10.07 -2.87 -8.23
CA SER A 77 8.76 -3.02 -8.88
C SER A 77 8.48 -4.47 -9.24
N ILE A 78 9.51 -5.17 -9.76
CA ILE A 78 9.42 -6.58 -10.12
C ILE A 78 9.07 -7.44 -8.89
N ARG A 79 9.70 -7.19 -7.74
CA ARG A 79 9.40 -7.90 -6.49
C ARG A 79 7.98 -7.64 -5.99
N VAL A 80 7.53 -6.38 -6.03
CA VAL A 80 6.14 -6.03 -5.71
C VAL A 80 5.17 -6.81 -6.61
N ARG A 81 5.43 -6.86 -7.92
CA ARG A 81 4.58 -7.59 -8.87
C ARG A 81 4.58 -9.10 -8.60
N GLN A 82 5.72 -9.68 -8.25
CA GLN A 82 5.80 -11.09 -7.87
C GLN A 82 4.94 -11.38 -6.63
N PHE A 83 5.06 -10.55 -5.59
CA PHE A 83 4.23 -10.64 -4.40
C PHE A 83 2.74 -10.57 -4.75
N VAL A 84 2.33 -9.58 -5.55
CA VAL A 84 0.94 -9.40 -5.99
C VAL A 84 0.45 -10.60 -6.80
N ASN A 85 1.29 -11.19 -7.67
CA ASN A 85 0.90 -12.36 -8.44
C ASN A 85 0.60 -13.57 -7.56
N MET A 86 1.36 -13.77 -6.49
CA MET A 86 1.06 -14.81 -5.49
C MET A 86 -0.21 -14.47 -4.69
N LEU A 87 -0.38 -13.21 -4.29
CA LEU A 87 -1.55 -12.76 -3.54
C LEU A 87 -2.87 -12.94 -4.30
N LYS A 88 -2.88 -12.72 -5.63
CA LYS A 88 -4.05 -12.89 -6.51
C LYS A 88 -4.63 -14.31 -6.50
N VAL A 89 -3.85 -15.31 -6.11
CA VAL A 89 -4.34 -16.68 -5.97
C VAL A 89 -5.40 -16.75 -4.85
N TYR A 90 -5.18 -16.01 -3.76
CA TYR A 90 -5.99 -16.05 -2.54
C TYR A 90 -7.01 -14.91 -2.46
N VAL A 91 -6.66 -13.73 -2.98
CA VAL A 91 -7.51 -12.54 -2.97
C VAL A 91 -8.23 -12.38 -4.31
N LYS A 92 -9.56 -12.30 -4.27
CA LYS A 92 -10.41 -12.20 -5.48
C LYS A 92 -10.89 -10.78 -5.79
N VAL A 93 -10.59 -9.81 -4.92
CA VAL A 93 -10.92 -8.42 -5.21
C VAL A 93 -9.91 -7.80 -6.18
N PRO A 94 -10.30 -6.77 -6.95
CA PRO A 94 -9.38 -6.06 -7.82
C PRO A 94 -8.14 -5.57 -7.07
N ILE A 95 -6.97 -5.73 -7.68
CA ILE A 95 -5.70 -5.20 -7.18
C ILE A 95 -5.19 -4.19 -8.20
N VAL A 96 -4.99 -2.95 -7.74
CA VAL A 96 -4.49 -1.83 -8.55
C VAL A 96 -3.17 -1.32 -8.01
N PHE A 97 -2.37 -0.68 -8.86
CA PHE A 97 -1.08 -0.10 -8.49
C PHE A 97 -1.15 1.43 -8.48
N VAL A 98 -0.42 2.04 -7.56
CA VAL A 98 -0.16 3.49 -7.54
C VAL A 98 1.34 3.69 -7.71
N SER A 99 1.75 4.52 -8.67
CA SER A 99 3.16 4.78 -8.92
C SER A 99 3.77 5.69 -7.84
N GLU A 100 4.89 5.29 -7.26
CA GLU A 100 5.54 6.02 -6.16
C GLU A 100 6.63 6.99 -6.63
N TYR A 101 6.35 7.76 -7.69
CA TYR A 101 7.34 8.69 -8.27
C TYR A 101 7.76 9.81 -7.29
N ASP A 102 6.82 10.35 -6.51
CA ASP A 102 7.00 11.60 -5.76
C ASP A 102 7.36 11.44 -4.27
N SER A 103 7.04 10.31 -3.62
CA SER A 103 7.22 10.16 -2.17
C SER A 103 8.68 9.91 -1.77
N THR A 104 9.47 9.28 -2.64
CA THR A 104 10.84 8.85 -2.30
C THR A 104 11.84 10.01 -2.27
N LYS A 105 11.59 11.13 -3.00
CA LYS A 105 12.46 12.33 -2.93
C LYS A 105 11.92 13.40 -1.99
N GLN A 106 10.61 13.64 -1.93
CA GLN A 106 10.08 14.68 -1.04
C GLN A 106 10.05 14.25 0.42
N SER A 107 9.71 13.00 0.76
CA SER A 107 9.62 12.58 2.17
C SER A 107 10.98 12.22 2.79
N LEU A 108 11.93 11.69 2.00
CA LEU A 108 13.27 11.38 2.51
C LEU A 108 14.17 12.62 2.61
N ASN A 109 14.15 13.53 1.63
CA ASN A 109 14.97 14.74 1.71
C ASN A 109 14.47 15.70 2.78
N THR A 110 13.15 15.93 2.93
CA THR A 110 12.65 16.81 3.99
C THR A 110 12.95 16.26 5.39
N ALA A 111 12.91 14.94 5.60
CA ALA A 111 13.24 14.34 6.90
C ALA A 111 14.76 14.34 7.20
N ILE A 112 15.61 14.19 6.18
CA ILE A 112 17.07 14.24 6.31
C ILE A 112 17.56 15.69 6.47
N GLU A 113 17.03 16.62 5.68
CA GLU A 113 17.32 18.07 5.74
C GLU A 113 16.83 18.70 7.06
N ALA A 114 15.74 18.20 7.66
CA ALA A 114 15.21 18.66 8.95
C ALA A 114 15.81 17.97 10.19
N GLY A 115 16.88 17.16 10.05
CA GLY A 115 17.55 16.53 11.19
C GLY A 115 16.71 15.49 11.94
N ALA A 116 15.79 14.81 11.26
CA ALA A 116 14.86 13.90 11.92
C ALA A 116 15.57 12.63 12.46
N SER A 117 15.31 12.32 13.74
CA SER A 117 15.86 11.15 14.43
C SER A 117 15.41 9.83 13.77
N ARG A 118 16.17 8.73 13.96
CA ARG A 118 15.79 7.38 13.46
C ARG A 118 14.37 6.97 13.82
N LYS A 119 13.87 7.42 15.00
CA LYS A 119 12.51 7.17 15.46
C LYS A 119 11.47 7.82 14.55
N ARG A 120 11.73 9.03 14.05
CA ARG A 120 10.85 9.75 13.12
C ARG A 120 10.85 9.15 11.71
N ARG A 121 11.98 8.60 11.26
CA ARG A 121 12.05 7.84 10.00
C ARG A 121 11.21 6.57 10.05
N ARG A 122 11.30 5.80 11.14
CA ARG A 122 10.40 4.66 11.37
C ARG A 122 8.92 5.06 11.35
N SER A 123 8.55 6.18 11.98
CA SER A 123 7.15 6.63 11.92
C SER A 123 6.67 7.04 10.53
N VAL A 124 7.59 7.38 9.61
CA VAL A 124 7.27 7.65 8.20
C VAL A 124 7.07 6.33 7.44
N ASP A 125 7.94 5.34 7.66
CA ASP A 125 7.74 3.98 7.11
C ASP A 125 6.41 3.37 7.58
N ASP A 126 6.00 3.66 8.83
CA ASP A 126 4.75 3.18 9.42
C ASP A 126 3.49 3.77 8.75
N ILE A 127 3.61 4.83 7.94
CA ILE A 127 2.47 5.50 7.28
C ILE A 127 2.48 5.39 5.75
N SER A 128 3.51 4.81 5.13
CA SER A 128 3.64 4.75 3.65
C SER A 128 2.42 4.12 2.98
N ALA A 129 1.90 3.02 3.52
CA ALA A 129 0.68 2.38 3.01
C ALA A 129 -0.55 3.30 3.05
N ALA A 130 -0.63 4.17 4.07
CA ALA A 130 -1.71 5.15 4.20
C ALA A 130 -1.55 6.29 3.18
N VAL A 131 -0.31 6.73 2.93
CA VAL A 131 -0.02 7.73 1.89
C VAL A 131 -0.41 7.19 0.51
N ILE A 132 0.03 5.99 0.15
CA ILE A 132 -0.33 5.31 -1.11
C ILE A 132 -1.85 5.26 -1.29
N LEU A 133 -2.56 4.82 -0.24
CA LEU A 133 -4.00 4.68 -0.30
C LEU A 133 -4.72 6.02 -0.40
N LYS A 134 -4.19 7.05 0.27
CA LYS A 134 -4.73 8.41 0.19
C LYS A 134 -4.53 9.01 -1.21
N THR A 135 -3.34 8.85 -1.79
CA THR A 135 -3.07 9.24 -3.19
C THR A 135 -4.08 8.61 -4.14
N TYR A 136 -4.37 7.31 -3.99
CA TYR A 136 -5.37 6.64 -4.82
C TYR A 136 -6.77 7.26 -4.70
N PHE A 137 -7.19 7.64 -3.49
CA PHE A 137 -8.49 8.29 -3.29
C PHE A 137 -8.53 9.73 -3.83
N ASP A 138 -7.40 10.42 -3.90
CA ASP A 138 -7.31 11.81 -4.38
C ASP A 138 -7.19 11.91 -5.91
N GLU A 139 -6.64 10.88 -6.56
CA GLU A 139 -6.51 10.81 -8.03
C GLU A 139 -7.78 10.29 -8.75
N GLY A 140 -8.73 9.71 -8.01
CA GLY A 140 -9.95 9.08 -8.55
C GLY A 140 -11.24 9.83 -8.23
#